data_AF-A0A358PFI2-F1
#
_entry.id   AF-A0A358PFI2-F1
#
_cell.length_a   1.000
_cell.length_b   1.000
_cell.length_c   1.000
_cell.angle_alpha   90.00
_cell.angle_beta   90.00
_cell.angle_gamma   90.00
#
_symmetry.space_group_name_H-M   'P 1'
#
loop_
_entity.id
_entity.type
_entity.pdbx_description
1 polymer ?
#
loop_
_entity_poly.entity_id
_entity_poly.type
_entity_poly.pdbx_seq_one_letter_code
_entity_poly.pdbx_strand_id
1 'polypeptide(L)'
;MADQNILIRIMGESDIVDVTMTRNAPSNAMLMGLDAADKVNLLGHWMDQDRGAELAADKNHLDAMTSIASDILADSPLASQLEAGANFVLLTLLREKWPVGSKAKFKIIAERVKADHTYLAHICAAAKLDELDDEDSLKQEETRQLSLALAFYKANRRRFANSSAVQGLIKG
;
A
#
# COMPACT_ATOMS: atom_id res chain seq x y z
N MET A 1 2.41 -18.18 -20.29
CA MET A 1 2.19 -18.33 -18.85
C MET A 1 0.83 -17.73 -18.58
N ALA A 2 -0.10 -18.46 -17.96
CA ALA A 2 -1.41 -17.89 -17.65
C ALA A 2 -1.21 -16.63 -16.82
N ASP A 3 -1.95 -15.56 -17.12
CA ASP A 3 -1.98 -14.36 -16.28
C ASP A 3 -2.40 -14.79 -14.87
N GLN A 4 -1.44 -14.93 -13.97
CA GLN A 4 -1.73 -15.20 -12.57
C GLN A 4 -2.41 -13.95 -12.01
N ASN A 5 -3.66 -14.11 -11.58
CA ASN A 5 -4.35 -13.09 -10.83
C ASN A 5 -3.65 -12.94 -9.47
N ILE A 6 -2.92 -11.84 -9.29
CA ILE A 6 -2.24 -11.53 -8.03
C ILE A 6 -3.08 -10.47 -7.33
N LEU A 7 -3.64 -10.83 -6.18
CA LEU A 7 -4.38 -9.92 -5.33
C LEU A 7 -3.40 -9.10 -4.49
N ILE A 8 -3.50 -7.78 -4.60
CA ILE A 8 -2.82 -6.84 -3.72
C ILE A 8 -3.85 -6.25 -2.80
N ARG A 9 -3.75 -6.57 -1.51
CA ARG A 9 -4.52 -5.93 -0.47
C ARG A 9 -3.79 -4.67 -0.01
N ILE A 10 -4.35 -3.51 -0.29
CA ILE A 10 -3.81 -2.22 0.11
C ILE A 10 -4.45 -1.85 1.45
N MET A 11 -3.64 -1.75 2.50
CA MET A 11 -4.06 -1.32 3.83
C MET A 11 -3.50 0.07 4.13
N GLY A 12 -4.38 1.04 4.25
CA GLY A 12 -4.05 2.40 4.68
C GLY A 12 -4.15 2.61 6.18
N GLU A 13 -4.36 3.86 6.58
CA GLU A 13 -4.57 4.21 7.99
C GLU A 13 -5.99 3.92 8.46
N SER A 14 -6.96 3.98 7.55
CA SER A 14 -8.40 3.80 7.81
C SER A 14 -9.03 2.68 6.99
N ASP A 15 -8.60 2.53 5.73
CA ASP A 15 -9.28 1.68 4.75
C ASP A 15 -8.43 0.50 4.29
N ILE A 16 -9.12 -0.53 3.81
CA ILE A 16 -8.55 -1.64 3.07
C ILE A 16 -9.22 -1.71 1.71
N VAL A 17 -8.42 -1.76 0.64
CA VAL A 17 -8.89 -1.89 -0.75
C VAL A 17 -8.11 -3.00 -1.43
N ASP A 18 -8.84 -3.90 -2.07
CA ASP A 18 -8.28 -5.02 -2.81
C ASP A 18 -8.20 -4.67 -4.30
N VAL A 19 -7.03 -4.87 -4.90
CA VAL A 19 -6.80 -4.66 -6.34
C VAL A 19 -6.11 -5.86 -6.97
N THR A 20 -6.41 -6.12 -8.24
CA THR A 20 -5.71 -7.14 -9.02
C THR A 20 -4.51 -6.52 -9.72
N MET A 21 -3.32 -7.05 -9.45
CA MET A 21 -2.08 -6.61 -10.09
C MET A 21 -2.21 -6.65 -11.61
N THR A 22 -1.85 -5.56 -12.27
CA THR A 22 -1.86 -5.47 -13.74
C THR A 22 -0.45 -5.18 -14.23
N ARG A 23 0.14 -6.13 -14.96
CA ARG A 23 1.42 -5.90 -15.65
C ARG A 23 1.17 -4.99 -16.84
N ASN A 24 1.91 -3.88 -16.93
CA ASN A 24 1.74 -2.85 -17.97
C ASN A 24 0.36 -2.18 -17.93
N ALA A 25 -0.06 -1.71 -16.75
CA ALA A 25 -1.30 -0.94 -16.63
C ALA A 25 -1.31 0.24 -17.62
N PRO A 26 -2.45 0.51 -18.28
CA PRO A 26 -2.56 1.63 -19.20
C PRO A 26 -2.28 2.95 -18.48
N SER A 27 -1.74 3.92 -19.20
CA SER A 27 -1.43 5.24 -18.64
C SER A 27 -2.69 5.88 -18.04
N ASN A 28 -2.67 6.20 -16.76
CA ASN A 28 -3.75 6.86 -16.06
C ASN A 28 -3.47 8.37 -15.97
N ALA A 29 -4.42 9.21 -16.39
CA ALA A 29 -4.28 10.67 -16.40
C ALA A 29 -3.99 11.26 -15.01
N MET A 30 -4.49 10.63 -13.94
CA MET A 30 -4.25 11.05 -12.55
C MET A 30 -2.79 10.86 -12.11
N LEU A 31 -2.05 10.00 -12.82
CA LEU A 31 -0.67 9.65 -12.51
C LEU A 31 0.35 10.33 -13.42
N MET A 32 -0.12 11.02 -14.47
CA MET A 32 0.77 11.69 -15.43
C MET A 32 1.57 12.80 -14.75
N GLY A 33 2.89 12.76 -14.91
CA GLY A 33 3.81 13.74 -14.35
C GLY A 33 4.18 13.52 -12.87
N LEU A 34 3.66 12.48 -12.22
CA LEU A 34 4.04 12.12 -10.86
C LEU A 34 5.25 11.19 -10.87
N ASP A 35 6.22 11.46 -9.99
CA ASP A 35 7.31 10.53 -9.70
C ASP A 35 6.85 9.39 -8.77
N ALA A 36 7.72 8.40 -8.55
CA ALA A 36 7.38 7.23 -7.73
C ALA A 36 7.02 7.59 -6.27
N ALA A 37 7.67 8.61 -5.70
CA ALA A 37 7.38 9.04 -4.33
C ALA A 37 6.03 9.77 -4.27
N ASP A 38 5.74 10.63 -5.24
CA ASP A 38 4.45 11.32 -5.36
C ASP A 38 3.30 10.32 -5.56
N LYS A 39 3.50 9.26 -6.35
CA LYS A 39 2.53 8.15 -6.49
C LYS A 39 2.23 7.45 -5.15
N VAL A 40 3.27 7.10 -4.37
CA VAL A 40 3.07 6.49 -3.03
C VAL A 40 2.32 7.45 -2.10
N ASN A 41 2.69 8.74 -2.09
CA ASN A 41 2.00 9.74 -1.28
C ASN A 41 0.54 9.92 -1.71
N LEU A 42 0.24 9.87 -3.01
CA LEU A 42 -1.11 9.97 -3.54
C LEU A 42 -1.97 8.77 -3.13
N LEU A 43 -1.44 7.55 -3.28
CA LEU A 43 -2.15 6.35 -2.83
C LEU A 43 -2.36 6.38 -1.32
N GLY A 44 -1.34 6.79 -0.55
CA GLY A 44 -1.43 6.89 0.91
C GLY A 44 -2.46 7.92 1.35
N HIS A 45 -2.54 9.05 0.64
CA HIS A 45 -3.58 10.04 0.84
C HIS A 45 -4.96 9.43 0.59
N TRP A 46 -5.20 8.76 -0.55
CA TRP A 46 -6.50 8.14 -0.84
C TRP A 46 -6.92 7.07 0.18
N MET A 47 -5.95 6.34 0.72
CA MET A 47 -6.17 5.30 1.73
C MET A 47 -6.23 5.84 3.18
N ASP A 48 -6.32 7.16 3.32
CA ASP A 48 -6.42 7.87 4.59
C ASP A 48 -7.73 8.68 4.62
N GLN A 49 -8.29 8.86 5.82
CA GLN A 49 -9.54 9.60 6.11
C GLN A 49 -10.82 8.90 5.63
N ASP A 50 -10.91 7.57 5.78
CA ASP A 50 -12.13 6.76 5.59
C ASP A 50 -12.79 6.92 4.20
N ARG A 51 -11.97 7.17 3.16
CA ARG A 51 -12.43 7.42 1.78
C ARG A 51 -11.85 6.47 0.75
N GLY A 52 -10.97 5.55 1.17
CA GLY A 52 -10.33 4.61 0.25
C GLY A 52 -11.36 3.76 -0.49
N ALA A 53 -12.34 3.23 0.25
CA ALA A 53 -13.42 2.43 -0.32
C ALA A 53 -14.34 3.25 -1.25
N GLU A 54 -14.66 4.49 -0.90
CA GLU A 54 -15.48 5.38 -1.74
C GLU A 54 -14.76 5.70 -3.05
N LEU A 55 -13.47 6.05 -2.98
CA LEU A 55 -12.66 6.32 -4.18
C LEU A 55 -12.50 5.08 -5.04
N ALA A 56 -12.31 3.89 -4.44
CA ALA A 56 -12.20 2.63 -5.16
C ALA A 56 -13.47 2.23 -5.91
N ALA A 57 -14.64 2.78 -5.55
CA ALA A 57 -15.87 2.57 -6.31
C ALA A 57 -15.86 3.30 -7.68
N ASP A 58 -15.05 4.34 -7.84
CA ASP A 58 -14.79 4.99 -9.12
C ASP A 58 -13.71 4.25 -9.90
N LYS A 59 -14.02 3.87 -11.15
CA LYS A 59 -13.12 3.06 -11.99
C LYS A 59 -11.78 3.75 -12.26
N ASN A 60 -11.76 5.07 -12.44
CA ASN A 60 -10.51 5.79 -12.73
C ASN A 60 -9.58 5.80 -11.51
N HIS A 61 -10.14 5.98 -10.32
CA HIS A 61 -9.39 5.88 -9.07
C HIS A 61 -8.93 4.44 -8.81
N LEU A 62 -9.79 3.44 -8.99
CA LEU A 62 -9.41 2.04 -8.83
C LEU A 62 -8.26 1.64 -9.78
N ASP A 63 -8.31 2.08 -11.03
CA ASP A 63 -7.24 1.85 -12.01
C ASP A 63 -5.95 2.57 -11.61
N ALA A 64 -6.05 3.78 -11.06
CA ALA A 64 -4.89 4.51 -10.55
C ALA A 64 -4.27 3.81 -9.33
N MET A 65 -5.09 3.37 -8.37
CA MET A 65 -4.67 2.60 -7.19
C MET A 65 -3.97 1.30 -7.61
N THR A 66 -4.60 0.57 -8.55
CA THR A 66 -4.06 -0.66 -9.12
C THR A 66 -2.71 -0.43 -9.78
N SER A 67 -2.57 0.65 -10.56
CA SER A 67 -1.33 0.99 -11.25
C SER A 67 -0.22 1.31 -10.25
N ILE A 68 -0.49 2.14 -9.24
CA ILE A 68 0.50 2.50 -8.22
C ILE A 68 0.92 1.27 -7.42
N ALA A 69 -0.03 0.45 -6.97
CA ALA A 69 0.26 -0.76 -6.20
C ALA A 69 1.06 -1.78 -7.03
N SER A 70 0.72 -1.96 -8.30
CA SER A 70 1.46 -2.83 -9.23
C SER A 70 2.88 -2.34 -9.46
N ASP A 71 3.08 -1.03 -9.66
CA ASP A 71 4.42 -0.42 -9.80
C ASP A 71 5.28 -0.69 -8.55
N ILE A 72 4.72 -0.47 -7.35
CA ILE A 72 5.41 -0.72 -6.06
C ILE A 72 5.87 -2.18 -5.95
N LEU A 73 5.01 -3.13 -6.31
CA LEU A 73 5.35 -4.55 -6.25
C LEU A 73 6.36 -4.96 -7.32
N ALA A 74 6.24 -4.43 -8.54
CA ALA A 74 7.13 -4.74 -9.65
C ALA A 74 8.58 -4.31 -9.37
N ASP A 75 8.76 -3.18 -8.69
CA ASP A 75 10.08 -2.67 -8.28
C ASP A 75 10.63 -3.33 -7.00
N SER A 76 9.93 -4.34 -6.45
CA SER A 76 10.29 -4.97 -5.18
C SER A 76 11.06 -6.29 -5.33
N PRO A 77 11.86 -6.69 -4.32
CA PRO A 77 12.49 -8.02 -4.29
C PRO A 77 11.47 -9.19 -4.29
N LEU A 78 10.21 -8.92 -3.95
CA LEU A 78 9.13 -9.91 -3.92
C LEU A 78 8.62 -10.30 -5.31
N ALA A 79 9.01 -9.59 -6.37
CA ALA A 79 8.65 -9.94 -7.75
C ALA A 79 8.99 -11.40 -8.09
N SER A 80 10.14 -11.90 -7.62
CA SER A 80 10.55 -13.31 -7.78
C SER A 80 9.63 -14.32 -7.09
N GLN A 81 9.01 -13.94 -5.97
CA GLN A 81 8.05 -14.81 -5.25
C GLN A 81 6.72 -14.88 -5.98
N LEU A 82 6.30 -13.80 -6.64
CA LEU A 82 5.14 -13.78 -7.52
C LEU A 82 5.37 -14.70 -8.73
N GLU A 83 6.57 -14.66 -9.32
CA GLU A 83 6.96 -15.60 -10.39
C GLU A 83 6.99 -17.07 -9.91
N ALA A 84 7.37 -17.29 -8.65
CA ALA A 84 7.32 -18.61 -8.01
C ALA A 84 5.88 -19.07 -7.66
N GLY A 85 4.87 -18.24 -7.92
CA GLY A 85 3.46 -18.59 -7.86
C GLY A 85 2.67 -17.96 -6.73
N ALA A 86 3.27 -17.08 -5.91
CA ALA A 86 2.51 -16.31 -4.93
C ALA A 86 1.46 -15.42 -5.63
N ASN A 87 0.27 -15.37 -5.07
CA ASN A 87 -0.91 -14.69 -5.65
C ASN A 87 -1.62 -13.77 -4.66
N PHE A 88 -1.09 -13.58 -3.45
CA PHE A 88 -1.59 -12.63 -2.45
C PHE A 88 -0.45 -11.82 -1.85
N VAL A 89 -0.62 -10.51 -1.76
CA VAL A 89 0.34 -9.59 -1.14
C VAL A 89 -0.40 -8.54 -0.31
N LEU A 90 0.05 -8.31 0.93
CA LEU A 90 -0.38 -7.17 1.73
C LEU A 90 0.59 -6.00 1.54
N LEU A 91 0.07 -4.87 1.07
CA LEU A 91 0.76 -3.60 0.93
C LEU A 91 0.21 -2.62 1.98
N THR A 92 1.07 -2.14 2.88
CA THR A 92 0.68 -1.13 3.87
C THR A 92 1.17 0.26 3.48
N LEU A 93 0.31 1.27 3.61
CA LEU A 93 0.67 2.67 3.44
C LEU A 93 0.55 3.44 4.75
N LEU A 94 1.68 3.93 5.23
CA LEU A 94 1.81 4.43 6.59
C LEU A 94 2.29 5.88 6.61
N ARG A 95 1.63 6.72 7.41
CA ARG A 95 2.05 8.10 7.67
C ARG A 95 3.48 8.17 8.23
N GLU A 96 4.32 8.95 7.56
CA GLU A 96 5.66 9.24 8.00
C GLU A 96 5.68 10.42 8.99
N LYS A 97 6.30 10.19 10.15
CA LYS A 97 6.61 11.25 11.10
C LYS A 97 7.74 12.11 10.56
N TRP A 98 7.45 13.38 10.32
CA TRP A 98 8.45 14.34 9.87
C TRP A 98 9.49 14.64 10.96
N PRO A 99 10.80 14.57 10.64
CA PRO A 99 11.85 14.98 11.54
C PRO A 99 11.71 16.45 11.97
N VAL A 100 12.09 16.74 13.22
CA VAL A 100 12.21 18.11 13.71
C VAL A 100 13.22 18.87 12.86
N GLY A 101 12.89 20.10 12.48
CA GLY A 101 13.73 20.92 11.59
C GLY A 101 13.49 20.70 10.08
N SER A 102 12.78 19.64 9.69
CA SER A 102 12.54 19.31 8.26
C SER A 102 11.10 19.47 7.81
N LYS A 103 10.19 19.91 8.70
CA LYS A 103 8.73 19.98 8.43
C LYS A 103 8.40 20.68 7.10
N ALA A 104 9.03 21.82 6.81
CA ALA A 104 8.78 22.57 5.58
C ALA A 104 9.08 21.73 4.31
N LYS A 105 10.18 20.98 4.33
CA LYS A 105 10.57 20.10 3.21
C LYS A 105 9.52 19.01 2.97
N PHE A 106 9.09 18.33 4.03
CA PHE A 106 8.10 17.26 3.90
C PHE A 106 6.71 17.78 3.55
N LYS A 107 6.36 18.98 4.04
CA LYS A 107 5.13 19.67 3.64
C LYS A 107 5.10 19.95 2.13
N ILE A 108 6.21 20.45 1.57
CA ILE A 108 6.33 20.67 0.11
C ILE A 108 6.11 19.36 -0.66
N ILE A 109 6.62 18.23 -0.17
CA ILE A 109 6.42 16.92 -0.80
C ILE A 109 4.93 16.52 -0.74
N ALA A 110 4.32 16.57 0.43
CA ALA A 110 2.91 16.21 0.60
C ALA A 110 1.97 17.11 -0.23
N GLU A 111 2.25 18.42 -0.29
CA GLU A 111 1.47 19.41 -1.04
C GLU A 111 1.43 19.12 -2.56
N ARG A 112 2.44 18.46 -3.13
CA ARG A 112 2.45 18.09 -4.57
C ARG A 112 1.24 17.26 -4.97
N VAL A 113 0.76 16.42 -4.05
CA VAL A 113 -0.41 15.55 -4.23
C VAL A 113 -1.56 15.93 -3.30
N LYS A 114 -1.50 17.12 -2.70
CA LYS A 114 -2.50 17.67 -1.77
C LYS A 114 -2.73 16.80 -0.52
N ALA A 115 -1.70 16.08 -0.10
CA ALA A 115 -1.74 15.26 1.09
C ALA A 115 -1.42 16.03 2.38
N ASP A 116 -2.01 15.60 3.49
CA ASP A 116 -1.72 16.12 4.83
C ASP A 116 -0.43 15.54 5.43
N HIS A 117 -0.01 14.37 4.92
CA HIS A 117 1.17 13.64 5.35
C HIS A 117 2.00 13.20 4.15
N THR A 118 3.25 12.82 4.43
CA THR A 118 3.97 11.92 3.53
C THR A 118 3.72 10.49 3.98
N TYR A 119 3.68 9.56 3.04
CA TYR A 119 3.38 8.16 3.26
C TYR A 119 4.52 7.28 2.77
N LEU A 120 4.62 6.11 3.37
CA LEU A 120 5.60 5.10 3.01
C LEU A 120 4.89 3.79 2.77
N ALA A 121 5.22 3.19 1.63
CA ALA A 121 4.83 1.84 1.31
C ALA A 121 5.72 0.83 2.04
N HIS A 122 5.09 -0.15 2.69
CA HIS A 122 5.77 -1.35 3.14
C HIS A 122 5.01 -2.58 2.62
N ILE A 123 5.70 -3.38 1.82
CA ILE A 123 5.21 -4.65 1.32
C ILE A 123 5.54 -5.70 2.38
N CYS A 124 4.52 -6.34 2.95
CA CYS A 124 4.69 -7.26 4.07
C CYS A 124 5.35 -8.58 3.63
N ALA A 125 4.58 -9.45 2.99
CA ALA A 125 5.06 -10.70 2.41
C ALA A 125 4.25 -11.07 1.16
N ALA A 126 4.71 -12.06 0.41
CA ALA A 126 3.91 -12.70 -0.62
C ALA A 126 3.48 -14.09 -0.13
N ALA A 127 2.26 -14.48 -0.49
CA ALA A 127 1.68 -15.75 -0.10
C ALA A 127 0.96 -16.41 -1.28
N LYS A 128 0.81 -17.73 -1.17
CA LYS A 128 -0.03 -18.54 -2.05
C LYS A 128 -1.33 -18.83 -1.31
N LEU A 129 -2.45 -18.45 -1.90
CA LEU A 129 -3.79 -18.83 -1.48
C LEU A 129 -4.45 -19.66 -2.58
N ASP A 130 -5.26 -20.63 -2.17
CA ASP A 130 -5.98 -21.50 -3.09
C ASP A 130 -7.19 -20.78 -3.70
N GLU A 131 -7.94 -20.04 -2.88
CA GLU A 131 -9.11 -19.25 -3.25
C GLU A 131 -8.90 -17.78 -2.82
N LEU A 132 -9.05 -16.84 -3.76
CA LEU A 132 -8.83 -15.40 -3.53
C LEU A 132 -10.13 -14.63 -3.23
N ASP A 133 -11.27 -15.31 -3.29
CA ASP A 133 -12.61 -14.81 -2.94
C ASP A 133 -13.08 -15.26 -1.55
N ASP A 134 -12.34 -16.15 -0.88
CA ASP A 134 -12.59 -16.52 0.51
C ASP A 134 -12.08 -15.44 1.48
N GLU A 135 -13.01 -14.61 1.97
CA GLU A 135 -12.70 -13.54 2.93
C GLU A 135 -12.00 -14.03 4.19
N ASP A 136 -12.31 -15.24 4.68
CA ASP A 136 -11.73 -15.76 5.92
C ASP A 136 -10.25 -16.11 5.71
N SER A 137 -9.93 -16.76 4.60
CA SER A 137 -8.54 -17.00 4.18
C SER A 137 -7.78 -15.69 3.99
N LEU A 138 -8.38 -14.67 3.36
CA LEU A 138 -7.73 -13.36 3.19
C LEU A 138 -7.44 -12.68 4.54
N LYS A 139 -8.40 -12.68 5.48
CA LYS A 139 -8.21 -12.08 6.82
C LYS A 139 -7.17 -12.83 7.65
N GLN A 140 -7.15 -14.16 7.57
CA GLN A 140 -6.16 -14.99 8.24
C GLN A 140 -4.76 -14.68 7.71
N GLU A 141 -4.61 -14.62 6.39
CA GLU A 141 -3.32 -14.35 5.76
C GLU A 141 -2.85 -12.90 6.00
N GLU A 142 -3.76 -11.92 5.95
CA GLU A 142 -3.48 -10.54 6.35
C GLU A 142 -2.91 -10.47 7.78
N THR A 143 -3.58 -11.12 8.74
CA THR A 143 -3.14 -11.18 10.13
C THR A 143 -1.75 -11.81 10.26
N ARG A 144 -1.50 -12.89 9.50
CA ARG A 144 -0.20 -13.55 9.45
C ARG A 144 0.89 -12.63 8.91
N GLN A 145 0.64 -11.92 7.81
CA GLN A 145 1.60 -11.00 7.21
C GLN A 145 1.90 -9.79 8.10
N LEU A 146 0.89 -9.21 8.77
CA LEU A 146 1.10 -8.14 9.74
C LEU A 146 1.93 -8.62 10.94
N SER A 147 1.70 -9.85 11.41
CA SER A 147 2.48 -10.46 12.48
C SER A 147 3.95 -10.64 12.08
N LEU A 148 4.22 -11.03 10.83
CA LEU A 148 5.59 -11.13 10.30
C LEU A 148 6.25 -9.75 10.15
N ALA A 149 5.50 -8.73 9.72
CA ALA A 149 5.98 -7.35 9.59
C ALA A 149 6.19 -6.64 10.95
N LEU A 150 5.73 -7.23 12.06
CA LEU A 150 5.78 -6.61 13.38
C LEU A 150 7.19 -6.21 13.82
N ALA A 151 8.20 -7.03 13.51
CA ALA A 151 9.60 -6.70 13.81
C ALA A 151 10.06 -5.43 13.08
N PHE A 152 9.69 -5.29 11.81
CA PHE A 152 9.95 -4.09 11.02
C PHE A 152 9.26 -2.87 11.60
N TYR A 153 7.99 -2.97 11.98
CA TYR A 153 7.25 -1.86 12.59
C TYR A 153 7.81 -1.45 13.95
N LYS A 154 8.19 -2.41 14.80
CA LYS A 154 8.84 -2.13 16.09
C LYS A 154 10.16 -1.39 15.90
N ALA A 155 11.00 -1.83 14.95
CA ALA A 155 12.26 -1.15 14.62
C ALA A 155 12.03 0.29 14.11
N ASN A 156 10.95 0.52 13.36
CA ASN A 156 10.61 1.80 12.75
C ASN A 156 9.56 2.61 13.53
N ARG A 157 9.27 2.28 14.79
CA ARG A 157 8.18 2.87 15.59
C ARG A 157 8.19 4.41 15.60
N ARG A 158 9.39 5.02 15.65
CA ARG A 158 9.52 6.49 15.65
C ARG A 158 9.14 7.10 14.30
N ARG A 159 9.42 6.40 13.21
CA ARG A 159 9.10 6.81 11.83
C ARG A 159 7.60 6.75 11.58
N PHE A 160 6.91 5.77 12.14
CA PHE A 160 5.46 5.59 12.01
C PHE A 160 4.68 6.07 13.23
N ALA A 161 5.18 7.07 13.97
CA ALA A 161 4.51 7.51 15.20
C ALA A 161 3.18 8.23 14.94
N ASN A 162 2.94 8.68 13.70
CA ASN A 162 1.69 9.32 13.28
C ASN A 162 0.70 8.32 12.66
N SER A 163 1.11 7.05 12.50
CA SER A 163 0.29 5.98 11.94
C SER A 163 -0.48 5.26 13.04
N SER A 164 -1.79 5.48 13.14
CA SER A 164 -2.63 4.82 14.12
C SER A 164 -2.71 3.31 13.86
N ALA A 165 -2.79 2.89 12.59
CA ALA A 165 -2.90 1.49 12.20
C ALA A 165 -1.74 0.65 12.76
N VAL A 166 -0.51 1.17 12.63
CA VAL A 166 0.70 0.52 13.14
C VAL A 166 0.85 0.61 14.65
N GLN A 167 0.42 1.71 15.28
CA GLN A 167 0.47 1.79 16.75
C GLN A 167 -0.45 0.76 17.41
N GLY A 168 -1.57 0.39 16.78
CA GLY A 168 -2.42 -0.73 17.21
C GLY A 168 -1.65 -2.06 17.17
N LEU A 169 -1.01 -2.35 16.03
CA LEU A 169 -0.23 -3.57 15.82
C LEU A 169 0.99 -3.70 16.73
N ILE A 170 1.69 -2.60 17.04
CA ILE A 170 2.87 -2.61 17.91
C ILE A 170 2.51 -2.86 19.38
N LYS A 171 1.32 -2.42 19.81
CA LYS A 171 0.86 -2.49 21.21
C LYS A 171 0.12 -3.78 21.54
N GLY A 172 -0.47 -4.44 20.54
CA GLY A 172 -1.02 -5.80 20.67
C GLY A 172 0.09 -6.82 20.88
#